data_AF-A0A9D5ARU2-F1
#
_entry.id   AF-A0A9D5ARU2-F1
#
_cell.length_a   1.000
_cell.length_b   1.000
_cell.length_c   1.000
_cell.angle_alpha   90.00
_cell.angle_beta   90.00
_cell.angle_gamma   90.00
#
_symmetry.space_group_name_H-M   'P 1'
#
loop_
_entity.id
_entity.type
_entity.pdbx_description
1 polymer ?
#
loop_
_entity_poly.entity_id
_entity_poly.type
_entity_poly.pdbx_seq_one_letter_code
_entity_poly.pdbx_strand_id
1 'polypeptide(L)'
;FADQHCFINCLPHPLVSSKKQASSELFQTDTPPELLFRCKTPPKMLVILNPRSGRGRSSKVFHDTVEPIFRLAGFRLEVVKTTSAGHARNLASTVDISICPDGIICVGGDGIINE
;
A
#
# COMPACT_ATOMS: atom_id res chain seq x y z
N PHE A 1 14.67 13.20 4.68
CA PHE A 1 13.35 12.68 5.11
C PHE A 1 13.28 12.30 6.58
N ALA A 2 14.40 12.23 7.31
CA ALA A 2 14.37 12.14 8.78
C ALA A 2 13.69 13.36 9.44
N ASP A 3 13.66 14.51 8.74
CA ASP A 3 13.09 15.78 9.26
C ASP A 3 11.58 15.95 9.04
N GLN A 4 10.88 14.97 8.44
CA GLN A 4 9.45 15.14 8.10
C GLN A 4 8.47 14.54 9.10
N HIS A 5 8.92 13.97 10.23
CA HIS A 5 8.02 13.48 11.29
C HIS A 5 6.86 12.60 10.77
N CYS A 6 7.09 11.83 9.70
CA CYS A 6 6.10 10.91 9.16
C CYS A 6 6.09 9.63 10.00
N PHE A 7 5.21 9.58 10.99
CA PHE A 7 5.00 8.40 11.83
C PHE A 7 3.88 7.55 11.23
N ILE A 8 4.16 6.29 10.90
CA ILE A 8 3.11 5.31 10.63
C ILE A 8 2.50 4.95 11.99
N ASN A 9 1.32 5.47 12.28
CA ASN A 9 0.59 5.15 13.50
C ASN A 9 -0.01 3.75 13.36
N CYS A 10 0.78 2.72 13.65
CA CYS A 10 0.32 1.34 13.75
C CYS A 10 -0.57 1.22 14.99
N LEU A 11 -1.85 1.61 14.89
CA LEU A 11 -2.81 1.36 15.96
C LEU A 11 -2.98 -0.15 16.12
N PRO A 12 -2.85 -0.71 17.33
CA PRO A 12 -3.15 -2.11 17.57
C PRO A 12 -4.62 -2.37 17.26
N HIS A 13 -4.87 -3.31 16.35
CA HIS A 13 -6.22 -3.73 15.99
C HIS A 13 -6.92 -4.30 17.24
N PRO A 14 -8.13 -3.85 17.62
CA PRO A 14 -8.79 -4.37 18.80
C PRO A 14 -9.29 -5.78 18.54
N LEU A 15 -8.58 -6.78 19.07
CA LEU A 15 -9.09 -8.14 19.19
C LEU A 15 -9.77 -8.28 20.56
N VAL A 16 -11.10 -8.33 20.52
CA VAL A 16 -12.05 -8.96 21.46
C VAL A 16 -11.80 -8.77 22.98
N SER A 17 -12.68 -7.96 23.58
CA SER A 17 -13.20 -7.97 24.95
C SER A 17 -12.66 -9.03 25.96
N SER A 18 -12.00 -8.56 27.02
CA SER A 18 -12.38 -8.89 28.42
C SER A 18 -11.71 -8.00 29.50
N LYS A 19 -12.57 -7.52 30.39
CA LYS A 19 -12.42 -6.93 31.74
C LYS A 19 -11.02 -6.81 32.40
N LYS A 20 -10.88 -5.60 32.99
CA LYS A 20 -10.44 -5.22 34.36
C LYS A 20 -8.98 -4.78 34.62
N GLN A 21 -8.95 -3.52 35.06
CA GLN A 21 -8.24 -2.93 36.21
C GLN A 21 -6.87 -2.30 35.99
N ALA A 22 -6.75 -1.11 36.57
CA ALA A 22 -5.68 -0.14 36.49
C ALA A 22 -4.40 -0.60 37.20
N SER A 23 -3.24 -0.20 36.66
CA SER A 23 -2.31 0.70 37.36
C SER A 23 -1.17 1.12 36.45
N SER A 24 -0.74 2.36 36.65
CA SER A 24 0.49 3.01 36.17
C SER A 24 1.72 2.11 36.23
N GLU A 25 2.51 2.04 35.16
CA GLU A 25 3.99 2.11 35.13
C GLU A 25 4.45 2.30 33.67
N LEU A 26 5.63 2.92 33.47
CA LEU A 26 6.25 3.18 32.17
C LEU A 26 6.37 1.88 31.36
N PHE A 27 5.95 1.87 30.09
CA PHE A 27 6.28 0.79 29.17
C PHE A 27 7.18 1.31 28.05
N GLN A 28 8.42 0.79 28.02
CA GLN A 28 9.18 0.63 26.80
C GLN A 28 8.23 -0.01 25.78
N THR A 29 7.98 0.65 24.65
CA THR A 29 7.21 0.02 23.57
C THR A 29 8.11 -0.97 22.85
N ASP A 30 8.40 -2.09 23.52
CA ASP A 30 8.78 -3.33 22.86
C ASP A 30 7.59 -3.73 22.00
N THR A 31 7.61 -3.28 20.75
CA THR A 31 6.58 -3.67 19.79
C THR A 31 6.76 -5.17 19.57
N PRO A 32 5.78 -6.03 19.93
CA PRO A 32 5.95 -7.46 19.82
C PRO A 32 6.28 -7.84 18.37
N PRO A 33 7.26 -8.73 18.12
CA PRO A 33 7.68 -9.13 16.77
C PRO A 33 6.55 -9.66 15.88
N GLU A 34 5.42 -10.04 16.49
CA GLU A 34 4.22 -10.57 15.84
C GLU A 34 3.43 -9.52 15.03
N LEU A 35 3.72 -8.22 15.19
CA LEU A 35 3.08 -7.14 14.43
C LEU A 35 3.96 -6.57 13.31
N LEU A 36 5.14 -7.16 13.07
CA LEU A 36 5.91 -6.88 11.87
C LEU A 36 5.32 -7.72 10.73
N PHE A 37 4.48 -7.09 9.90
CA PHE A 37 4.24 -7.54 8.52
C PHE A 37 5.56 -7.43 7.72
N ARG A 38 6.55 -8.23 8.11
CA ARG A 38 7.80 -8.39 7.40
C ARG A 38 7.60 -9.53 6.43
N CYS A 39 7.21 -9.18 5.21
CA CYS A 39 7.41 -10.09 4.09
C CYS A 39 8.88 -10.53 4.10
N LYS A 40 9.15 -11.84 4.02
CA LYS A 40 10.51 -12.40 4.05
C LYS A 40 11.43 -11.75 2.99
N THR A 41 10.83 -11.24 1.92
CA THR A 41 11.43 -10.44 0.86
C THR A 41 10.58 -9.21 0.57
N PRO A 42 11.17 -8.09 0.09
CA PRO A 42 10.45 -6.93 -0.42
C PRO A 42 9.33 -7.31 -1.40
N PRO A 43 8.05 -7.03 -1.11
CA PRO A 43 6.94 -7.36 -2.00
C PRO A 43 7.10 -6.64 -3.34
N LYS A 44 6.87 -7.33 -4.44
CA LYS A 44 6.91 -6.81 -5.81
C LYS A 44 5.49 -6.75 -6.38
N MET A 45 5.01 -5.53 -6.58
CA MET A 45 3.64 -5.26 -7.00
C MET A 45 3.61 -4.52 -8.34
N LEU A 46 2.68 -4.90 -9.22
CA LEU A 46 2.32 -4.10 -10.39
C LEU A 46 1.32 -3.03 -9.99
N VAL A 47 1.58 -1.77 -10.32
CA VAL A 47 0.64 -0.67 -10.13
C VAL A 47 0.03 -0.29 -11.47
N ILE A 48 -1.27 -0.51 -11.62
CA ILE A 48 -2.03 -0.06 -12.79
C ILE A 48 -2.68 1.28 -12.44
N LEU A 49 -2.19 2.36 -13.04
CA LEU A 49 -2.59 3.73 -12.72
C LEU A 49 -3.40 4.35 -13.86
N ASN A 50 -4.63 4.76 -13.58
CA ASN A 50 -5.39 5.58 -14.51
C ASN A 50 -5.12 7.08 -14.25
N PRO A 51 -4.37 7.79 -15.11
CA PRO A 51 -3.99 9.18 -14.86
C PRO A 51 -5.16 10.16 -14.95
N ARG A 52 -6.31 9.76 -15.53
CA ARG A 52 -7.50 10.62 -15.66
C ARG A 52 -8.40 10.59 -14.41
N SER A 53 -8.24 9.60 -13.53
CA SER A 53 -9.04 9.46 -12.31
C SER A 53 -8.87 10.64 -11.35
N GLY A 54 -9.89 10.87 -10.52
CA GLY A 54 -9.85 11.92 -9.49
C GLY A 54 -9.73 13.34 -10.06
N ARG A 55 -10.29 13.59 -11.25
CA ARG A 55 -10.13 14.83 -12.04
C ARG A 55 -8.69 15.04 -12.53
N GLY A 56 -8.03 13.99 -12.99
CA GLY A 56 -6.65 14.05 -13.50
C GLY A 56 -5.55 14.15 -12.42
N ARG A 57 -5.90 13.95 -11.14
CA ARG A 57 -4.98 14.12 -10.01
C ARG A 57 -4.35 12.82 -9.52
N SER A 58 -4.86 11.67 -9.96
CA SER A 58 -4.41 10.35 -9.50
C SER A 58 -2.90 10.13 -9.65
N SER A 59 -2.31 10.53 -10.78
CA SER A 59 -0.85 10.41 -10.99
C SER A 59 -0.07 11.23 -9.96
N LYS A 60 -0.52 12.46 -9.68
CA LYS A 60 0.13 13.33 -8.70
C LYS A 60 -0.01 12.76 -7.28
N VAL A 61 -1.23 12.42 -6.88
CA VAL A 61 -1.50 11.84 -5.54
C VAL A 61 -0.71 10.54 -5.33
N PHE A 62 -0.62 9.70 -6.37
CA PHE A 62 0.14 8.47 -6.29
C PHE A 62 1.63 8.74 -6.04
N HIS A 63 2.29 9.56 -6.86
CA HIS A 63 3.72 9.82 -6.73
C HIS A 63 4.07 10.67 -5.50
N ASP A 64 3.24 11.64 -5.14
CA ASP A 64 3.53 12.57 -4.03
C ASP A 64 3.20 11.97 -2.65
N THR A 65 2.26 11.02 -2.58
CA THR A 65 1.73 10.52 -1.30
C THR A 65 1.78 9.01 -1.16
N VAL A 66 1.29 8.26 -2.15
CA VAL A 66 1.11 6.80 -2.02
C VAL A 66 2.42 6.04 -2.22
N GLU A 67 3.15 6.33 -3.28
CA GLU A 67 4.42 5.68 -3.64
C GLU A 67 5.49 5.81 -2.54
N PRO A 68 5.69 6.98 -1.89
CA PRO A 68 6.60 7.08 -0.75
C PRO A 68 6.25 6.14 0.40
N ILE A 69 4.96 5.95 0.71
CA ILE A 69 4.51 5.06 1.80
C ILE A 69 4.89 3.61 1.48
N PHE A 70 4.60 3.15 0.26
CA PHE A 70 4.97 1.80 -0.17
C PHE A 70 6.49 1.58 -0.19
N ARG A 71 7.25 2.56 -0.67
CA ARG A 71 8.72 2.50 -0.67
C ARG A 71 9.28 2.41 0.75
N LEU A 72 8.72 3.16 1.71
CA LEU A 72 9.09 3.09 3.13
C LEU A 72 8.75 1.71 3.73
N ALA A 73 7.63 1.11 3.32
CA ALA A 73 7.25 -0.24 3.70
C ALA A 73 8.09 -1.35 2.99
N GLY A 74 9.05 -0.98 2.14
CA GLY A 74 9.94 -1.91 1.44
C GLY A 74 9.32 -2.57 0.21
N PHE A 75 8.26 -2.00 -0.37
CA PHE A 75 7.65 -2.51 -1.60
C PHE A 75 8.44 -2.07 -2.83
N ARG A 76 8.55 -2.98 -3.80
CA ARG A 76 9.03 -2.72 -5.16
C ARG A 76 7.81 -2.57 -6.06
N LEU A 77 7.64 -1.39 -6.64
CA LEU A 77 6.50 -1.08 -7.47
C LEU A 77 6.93 -0.98 -8.93
N GLU A 78 6.22 -1.69 -9.81
CA GLU A 78 6.28 -1.49 -11.26
C GLU A 78 5.04 -0.70 -11.68
N VAL A 79 5.20 0.55 -12.11
CA VAL A 79 4.05 1.44 -12.35
C VAL A 79 3.79 1.57 -13.84
N VAL A 80 2.57 1.19 -14.26
CA VAL A 80 2.10 1.31 -15.64
C VAL A 80 0.87 2.21 -15.70
N LYS A 81 0.91 3.20 -16.58
CA LYS A 81 -0.22 4.12 -16.79
C LYS A 81 -1.16 3.56 -17.86
N THR A 82 -2.46 3.53 -17.57
CA THR A 82 -3.46 3.22 -18.59
C THR A 82 -3.62 4.39 -19.55
N THR A 83 -4.04 4.07 -20.77
CA THR A 83 -4.12 5.01 -21.90
C THR A 83 -5.53 5.12 -22.45
N SER A 84 -6.35 4.08 -22.27
CA SER A 84 -7.74 3.98 -22.71
C SER A 84 -8.54 3.10 -21.76
N ALA A 85 -9.87 3.11 -21.91
CA ALA A 85 -10.75 2.14 -21.24
C ALA A 85 -10.41 0.71 -21.70
N GLY A 86 -10.49 -0.24 -20.78
CA GLY A 86 -10.16 -1.65 -21.00
C GLY A 86 -8.65 -1.95 -21.03
N HIS A 87 -7.78 -0.94 -20.91
CA HIS A 87 -6.34 -1.16 -20.89
C HIS A 87 -5.90 -1.82 -19.57
N ALA A 88 -6.59 -1.57 -18.43
CA ALA A 88 -6.25 -2.24 -17.18
C ALA A 88 -6.44 -3.76 -17.29
N ARG A 89 -7.56 -4.19 -17.90
CA ARG A 89 -7.85 -5.59 -18.20
C ARG A 89 -6.76 -6.24 -19.05
N ASN A 90 -6.35 -5.55 -20.12
CA ASN A 90 -5.31 -6.06 -21.01
C ASN A 90 -3.99 -6.23 -20.23
N LEU A 91 -3.56 -5.22 -19.48
CA LEU A 91 -2.35 -5.30 -18.65
C LEU A 91 -2.41 -6.46 -17.66
N ALA A 92 -3.52 -6.63 -16.95
CA ALA A 92 -3.71 -7.72 -16.01
C ALA A 92 -3.71 -9.10 -16.68
N SER A 93 -4.17 -9.21 -17.94
CA SER A 93 -4.15 -10.46 -18.71
C SER A 93 -2.80 -10.82 -19.31
N THR A 94 -1.93 -9.83 -19.57
CA THR A 94 -0.64 -10.02 -20.24
C THR A 94 0.56 -9.84 -19.32
N VAL A 95 0.36 -9.43 -18.07
CA VAL A 95 1.46 -9.22 -17.11
C VAL A 95 2.22 -10.52 -16.88
N ASP A 96 3.54 -10.45 -16.97
CA ASP A 96 4.39 -11.52 -16.49
C ASP A 96 4.41 -11.49 -14.95
N ILE A 97 3.65 -12.41 -14.34
CA ILE A 97 3.58 -12.61 -12.89
C ILE A 97 4.96 -12.86 -12.25
N SER A 98 5.97 -13.26 -13.02
CA SER A 98 7.34 -13.45 -12.52
C SER A 98 7.98 -12.13 -12.09
N ILE A 99 7.55 -11.01 -12.69
CA ILE A 99 8.06 -9.67 -12.39
C ILE A 99 7.43 -9.12 -11.11
N CYS A 100 6.11 -9.31 -10.97
CA CYS A 100 5.29 -8.82 -9.85
C CYS A 100 4.49 -9.95 -9.19
N PRO A 101 5.14 -10.91 -8.53
CA PRO A 101 4.49 -12.11 -7.98
C PRO A 101 3.57 -11.85 -6.79
N ASP A 102 3.72 -10.70 -6.11
CA ASP A 102 3.02 -10.45 -4.85
C ASP A 102 1.66 -9.75 -5.06
N GLY A 103 1.39 -9.24 -6.26
CA GLY A 103 0.05 -8.81 -6.65
C GLY A 103 -0.02 -7.54 -7.50
N ILE A 104 -1.26 -7.04 -7.65
CA ILE A 104 -1.62 -5.87 -8.43
C ILE A 104 -2.27 -4.81 -7.54
N ILE A 105 -1.88 -3.56 -7.72
CA ILE A 105 -2.46 -2.37 -7.07
C ILE A 105 -3.14 -1.54 -8.16
N CYS A 106 -4.45 -1.33 -8.03
CA CYS A 106 -5.20 -0.48 -8.94
C CYS A 106 -5.32 0.94 -8.39
N VAL A 107 -4.89 1.95 -9.16
CA VAL A 107 -4.98 3.36 -8.80
C VAL A 107 -5.96 4.06 -9.74
N GLY A 108 -7.18 4.29 -9.24
CA GLY A 108 -8.26 4.88 -10.03
C GLY A 108 -9.53 5.06 -9.20
N GLY A 109 -10.68 5.15 -9.89
CA GLY A 109 -12.01 4.94 -9.28
C GLY A 109 -12.52 3.54 -9.61
N ASP A 110 -13.74 3.20 -9.20
CA ASP A 110 -14.31 1.84 -9.30
C ASP A 110 -14.20 1.19 -10.69
N GLY A 111 -14.26 1.99 -11.76
CA GLY A 111 -14.13 1.52 -13.13
C GLY A 111 -12.85 0.73 -13.41
N ILE A 112 -11.73 1.03 -12.76
CA ILE A 112 -10.47 0.29 -12.99
C ILE A 112 -10.51 -1.14 -12.44
N ILE A 113 -11.32 -1.39 -11.40
CA ILE A 113 -11.48 -2.71 -10.77
C ILE A 113 -12.49 -3.54 -11.55
N ASN A 114 -13.44 -2.88 -12.21
CA ASN A 114 -14.49 -3.51 -13.01
C ASN A 114 -14.05 -3.85 -14.45
N GLU A 115 -12.93 -3.31 -14.93
CA GLU A 115 -12.34 -3.64 -16.24
C GLU A 115 -11.85 -5.08 -16.32
#